data_AF-A0A957M755-F1
#
_entry.id   AF-A0A957M755-F1
#
_cell.length_a   1.000
_cell.length_b   1.000
_cell.length_c   1.000
_cell.angle_alpha   90.00
_cell.angle_beta   90.00
_cell.angle_gamma   90.00
#
_symmetry.space_group_name_H-M   'P 1'
#
loop_
_entity.id
_entity.type
_entity.pdbx_description
1 polymer ?
#
loop_
_entity_poly.entity_id
_entity_poly.type
_entity_poly.pdbx_seq_one_letter_code
_entity_poly.pdbx_strand_id
1 'polypeptide(L)'
;FEFNLATQERFPESNDLVRVFLYVSQGDKAVPGYSLRVVHDGVEMPVTATSADQAGMTWPTASPRQRFQNMKVEFPGVSSAGTWEIQLLDGGKAPAGPVATFTLAATDTDRELYVRYEKP
;
A
#
# COMPACT_ATOMS: atom_id res chain seq x y z
N PHE A 1 5.71 7.66 -15.60
CA PHE A 1 6.06 7.02 -14.32
C PHE A 1 7.15 6.00 -14.57
N GLU A 2 8.06 5.78 -13.61
CA GLU A 2 9.11 4.75 -13.74
C GLU A 2 8.64 3.36 -13.29
N PHE A 3 7.55 3.28 -12.52
CA PHE A 3 6.90 2.04 -12.12
C PHE A 3 5.53 1.87 -12.78
N ASN A 4 5.16 0.62 -13.04
CA ASN A 4 3.80 0.22 -13.37
C ASN A 4 3.07 -0.19 -12.08
N LEU A 5 1.77 0.11 -11.98
CA LEU A 5 0.91 -0.51 -10.96
C LEU A 5 0.63 -1.96 -11.40
N ALA A 6 1.36 -2.91 -10.83
CA ALA A 6 1.27 -4.31 -11.19
C ALA A 6 0.06 -4.99 -10.55
N THR A 7 -0.31 -4.60 -9.33
CA THR A 7 -1.42 -5.20 -8.60
C THR A 7 -2.01 -4.23 -7.59
N GLN A 8 -3.33 -4.22 -7.47
CA GLN A 8 -4.05 -3.65 -6.34
C GLN A 8 -5.10 -4.65 -5.85
N GLU A 9 -5.08 -4.99 -4.57
CA GLU A 9 -5.95 -6.00 -3.95
C GLU A 9 -6.38 -5.54 -2.56
N ARG A 10 -7.43 -6.16 -2.03
CA ARG A 10 -7.85 -5.96 -0.65
C ARG A 10 -8.04 -7.32 0.04
N PHE A 11 -7.73 -7.38 1.32
CA PHE A 11 -7.87 -8.60 2.14
C PHE A 11 -8.57 -8.31 3.47
N PRO A 12 -9.22 -9.34 4.06
CA PRO A 12 -9.85 -9.21 5.37
C PRO A 12 -8.87 -8.83 6.47
N GLU A 13 -9.27 -7.87 7.30
CA GLU A 13 -8.60 -7.48 8.53
C GLU A 13 -9.56 -7.73 9.72
N SER A 14 -9.03 -8.21 10.85
CA SER A 14 -9.85 -8.59 12.00
C SER A 14 -10.18 -7.43 12.93
N ASN A 15 -9.62 -6.25 12.66
CA ASN A 15 -9.80 -5.03 13.45
C ASN A 15 -10.32 -3.88 12.56
N ASP A 16 -10.55 -2.72 13.18
CA ASP A 16 -11.05 -1.52 12.49
C ASP A 16 -9.95 -0.66 11.83
N LEU A 17 -8.73 -1.18 11.73
CA LEU A 17 -7.60 -0.47 11.15
C LEU A 17 -7.58 -0.63 9.63
N VAL A 18 -7.39 0.48 8.91
CA VAL A 18 -6.92 0.41 7.53
C VAL A 18 -5.41 0.26 7.55
N ARG A 19 -4.94 -0.79 6.88
CA ARG A 19 -3.52 -1.05 6.67
C ARG A 19 -3.22 -1.00 5.18
N VAL A 20 -2.15 -0.30 4.81
CA VAL A 20 -1.63 -0.33 3.44
C VAL A 20 -0.30 -1.05 3.45
N PHE A 21 -0.22 -2.14 2.69
CA PHE A 21 1.02 -2.79 2.34
C PHE A 21 1.45 -2.39 0.94
N LEU A 22 2.74 -2.06 0.82
CA LEU A 22 3.37 -1.71 -0.43
C LEU A 22 4.46 -2.74 -0.75
N TYR A 23 4.50 -3.17 -2.01
CA TYR A 23 5.67 -3.82 -2.58
C TYR A 23 6.16 -3.05 -3.80
N VAL A 24 7.35 -2.48 -3.69
CA VAL A 24 8.07 -1.85 -4.81
C VAL A 24 9.19 -2.78 -5.23
N SER A 25 9.18 -3.24 -6.48
CA SER A 25 10.15 -4.22 -6.96
C SER A 25 10.72 -3.89 -8.34
N GLN A 26 11.87 -4.48 -8.63
CA GLN A 26 12.43 -4.61 -9.97
C GLN A 26 12.81 -6.07 -10.19
N GLY A 27 12.05 -6.78 -11.04
CA GLY A 27 12.04 -8.24 -11.04
C GLY A 27 11.75 -8.78 -9.63
N ASP A 28 12.58 -9.73 -9.17
CA ASP A 28 12.42 -10.38 -7.86
C ASP A 28 13.04 -9.59 -6.69
N LYS A 29 13.55 -8.38 -6.92
CA LYS A 29 14.25 -7.58 -5.90
C LYS A 29 13.37 -6.46 -5.36
N ALA A 30 13.31 -6.34 -4.04
CA ALA A 30 12.73 -5.18 -3.37
C ALA A 30 13.57 -3.92 -3.63
N VAL A 31 12.91 -2.77 -3.84
CA VAL A 31 13.58 -1.49 -4.07
C VAL A 31 13.32 -0.53 -2.90
N PRO A 32 14.37 -0.04 -2.21
CA PRO A 32 14.23 0.88 -1.09
C PRO A 32 14.04 2.34 -1.54
N GLY A 33 13.66 3.21 -0.59
CA GLY A 33 13.71 4.66 -0.77
C GLY A 33 12.43 5.32 -1.29
N TYR A 34 11.36 4.54 -1.48
CA TYR A 34 10.06 5.04 -1.94
C TYR A 34 9.09 5.20 -0.78
N SER A 35 8.12 6.10 -0.91
CA SER A 35 7.07 6.31 0.09
C SER A 35 5.71 6.36 -0.59
N LEU A 36 4.66 6.63 0.19
CA LEU A 36 3.31 6.78 -0.32
C LEU A 36 2.79 8.17 0.02
N ARG A 37 2.04 8.75 -0.91
CA ARG A 37 1.00 9.72 -0.59
C ARG A 37 -0.32 8.97 -0.52
N VAL A 38 -0.98 9.06 0.62
CA VAL A 38 -2.29 8.43 0.83
C VAL A 38 -3.31 9.53 1.05
N VAL A 39 -4.36 9.54 0.23
CA VAL A 39 -5.48 10.47 0.35
C VAL A 39 -6.74 9.68 0.65
N HIS A 40 -7.47 10.11 1.68
CA HIS A 40 -8.74 9.53 2.08
C HIS A 40 -9.83 10.59 2.00
N ASP A 41 -10.79 10.40 1.10
CA ASP A 41 -11.88 11.36 0.80
C ASP A 41 -11.36 12.81 0.60
N GLY A 42 -10.26 12.94 -0.14
CA GLY A 42 -9.62 14.23 -0.44
C GLY A 42 -8.70 14.77 0.66
N VAL A 43 -8.63 14.12 1.83
CA VAL A 43 -7.74 14.50 2.93
C VAL A 43 -6.47 13.67 2.89
N GLU A 44 -5.31 14.32 2.86
CA GLU A 44 -4.01 13.64 2.88
C GLU A 44 -3.71 13.06 4.27
N MET A 45 -3.43 11.77 4.32
CA MET A 45 -3.11 11.03 5.54
C MET A 45 -1.60 11.03 5.79
N PRO A 46 -1.15 11.06 7.07
CA PRO A 46 0.27 11.08 7.39
C PRO A 46 0.94 9.75 7.06
N VAL A 47 2.03 9.80 6.29
CA VAL A 47 2.89 8.64 5.99
C VAL A 47 4.34 9.00 6.27
N THR A 48 4.95 8.32 7.23
CA THR A 48 6.36 8.51 7.60
C THR A 48 7.27 7.36 7.18
N ALA A 49 6.69 6.25 6.71
CA ALA A 49 7.43 5.07 6.30
C ALA A 49 7.99 5.19 4.87
N THR A 50 9.06 4.44 4.64
CA THR A 50 9.78 4.32 3.37
C THR A 50 10.03 2.84 3.09
N SER A 51 10.07 2.45 1.81
CA SER A 51 10.36 1.09 1.39
C SER A 51 11.78 0.66 1.76
N ALA A 52 11.89 -0.60 2.19
CA ALA A 52 13.13 -1.27 2.53
C ALA A 52 13.74 -2.02 1.32
N ASP A 53 15.01 -2.37 1.45
CA ASP A 53 15.79 -3.14 0.47
C ASP A 53 15.56 -4.66 0.56
N GLN A 54 14.86 -5.09 1.61
CA GLN A 54 14.45 -6.48 1.82
C GLN A 54 12.92 -6.62 1.81
N ALA A 55 12.43 -7.64 1.09
CA ALA A 55 11.03 -8.01 1.13
C ALA A 55 10.73 -8.87 2.35
N GLY A 56 9.66 -8.53 3.07
CA GLY A 56 8.98 -9.42 4.02
C GLY A 56 7.68 -9.95 3.43
N MET A 57 6.98 -10.76 4.22
CA MET A 57 5.62 -11.20 3.91
C MET A 57 4.61 -10.33 4.65
N THR A 58 3.43 -10.09 4.06
CA THR A 58 2.31 -9.39 4.72
C THR A 58 1.77 -10.17 5.92
N TRP A 59 1.90 -11.50 5.91
CA TRP A 59 1.55 -12.39 7.02
C TRP A 59 2.65 -13.43 7.28
N PRO A 60 2.86 -13.88 8.54
CA PRO A 60 3.90 -14.83 8.92
C PRO A 60 3.48 -16.29 8.69
N THR A 61 2.23 -16.55 8.35
CA THR A 61 1.70 -17.89 8.08
C THR A 61 1.27 -18.00 6.63
N ALA A 62 1.61 -19.11 5.98
CA ALA A 62 1.23 -19.39 4.60
C ALA A 62 -0.30 -19.30 4.42
N SER A 63 -0.73 -18.48 3.47
CA SER A 63 -2.15 -18.20 3.23
C SER A 63 -2.33 -17.63 1.82
N PRO A 64 -3.48 -17.83 1.15
CA PRO A 64 -3.77 -17.19 -0.14
C PRO A 64 -3.69 -15.65 -0.12
N ARG A 65 -3.81 -15.01 1.05
CA ARG A 65 -3.64 -13.56 1.21
C ARG A 65 -2.18 -13.10 1.34
N GLN A 66 -1.24 -14.02 1.53
CA GLN A 66 0.15 -13.65 1.75
C GLN A 66 0.70 -13.01 0.46
N ARG A 67 1.36 -11.86 0.62
CA ARG A 67 2.05 -11.16 -0.46
C ARG A 67 3.44 -10.75 0.03
N PHE A 68 4.37 -10.52 -0.89
CA PHE A 68 5.58 -9.79 -0.58
C PHE A 68 5.25 -8.32 -0.31
N GLN A 69 5.96 -7.70 0.62
CA GLN A 69 5.90 -6.28 0.94
C GLN A 69 7.28 -5.79 1.37
N ASN A 70 7.58 -4.52 1.13
CA ASN A 70 8.76 -3.86 1.68
C ASN A 70 8.43 -2.52 2.35
N MET A 71 7.15 -2.22 2.56
CA MET A 71 6.66 -1.12 3.37
C MET A 71 5.25 -1.42 3.89
N LYS A 72 4.98 -0.97 5.12
CA LYS A 72 3.67 -1.04 5.77
C LYS A 72 3.34 0.30 6.41
N VAL A 73 2.11 0.76 6.27
CA VAL A 73 1.54 1.89 7.02
C VAL A 73 0.15 1.55 7.53
N GLU A 74 -0.21 2.11 8.68
CA GLU A 74 -1.45 1.84 9.41
C GLU A 74 -2.09 3.17 9.81
N PHE A 75 -3.42 3.26 9.70
CA PHE A 75 -4.18 4.49 9.94
C PHE A 75 -5.17 4.32 11.11
N PRO A 76 -4.70 4.34 12.37
CA PRO A 76 -5.56 4.16 13.53
C PRO A 76 -6.50 5.37 13.72
N GLY A 77 -7.75 5.10 14.09
CA GLY A 77 -8.74 6.14 14.37
C GLY A 77 -9.29 6.85 13.14
N VAL A 78 -8.92 6.41 11.93
CA VAL A 78 -9.48 6.91 10.67
C VAL A 78 -10.65 6.01 10.25
N SER A 79 -11.74 6.60 9.77
CA SER A 79 -12.84 5.83 9.18
C SER A 79 -12.31 4.99 8.01
N SER A 80 -12.65 3.71 7.97
CA SER A 80 -12.29 2.87 6.82
C SER A 80 -13.13 3.19 5.59
N ALA A 81 -14.41 3.55 5.77
CA ALA A 81 -15.34 3.86 4.69
C ALA A 81 -14.90 5.11 3.93
N GLY A 82 -14.99 5.05 2.59
CA GLY A 82 -14.63 6.16 1.72
C GLY A 82 -13.70 5.72 0.59
N THR A 83 -13.16 6.71 -0.12
CA THR A 83 -12.21 6.51 -1.21
C THR A 83 -10.79 6.70 -0.70
N TRP A 84 -9.94 5.70 -0.92
CA TRP A 84 -8.52 5.71 -0.61
C TRP A 84 -7.73 5.74 -1.92
N GLU A 85 -6.97 6.81 -2.11
CA GLU A 85 -6.06 6.98 -3.24
C GLU A 85 -4.62 6.83 -2.75
N ILE A 86 -3.86 5.91 -3.35
CA ILE A 86 -2.51 5.55 -2.95
C ILE A 86 -1.57 5.80 -4.12
N GLN A 87 -0.72 6.82 -3.97
CA GLN A 87 0.26 7.25 -4.97
C GLN A 87 1.68 6.89 -4.50
N LEU A 88 2.41 6.12 -5.32
CA LEU A 88 3.83 5.87 -5.10
C LEU A 88 4.63 7.16 -5.27
N LEU A 89 5.53 7.47 -4.34
CA LEU A 89 6.45 8.60 -4.39
C LEU A 89 7.91 8.15 -4.36
N ASP A 90 8.77 8.83 -5.12
CA ASP A 90 10.22 8.69 -5.03
C ASP A 90 10.82 9.41 -3.80
N GLY A 91 12.14 9.33 -3.64
CA GLY A 91 12.87 10.00 -2.55
C GLY A 91 12.79 11.53 -2.57
N GLY A 92 12.48 12.13 -3.73
CA GLY A 92 12.21 13.56 -3.90
C GLY A 92 10.75 13.94 -3.68
N LYS A 93 9.91 12.99 -3.28
CA LYS A 93 8.44 13.12 -3.12
C LYS A 93 7.70 13.39 -4.43
N ALA A 94 8.29 13.08 -5.58
CA ALA A 94 7.61 13.14 -6.87
C ALA A 94 6.86 11.82 -7.15
N PRO A 95 5.70 11.86 -7.85
CA PRO A 95 4.98 10.65 -8.26
C PRO A 95 5.83 9.70 -9.13
N ALA A 96 6.00 8.46 -8.68
CA ALA A 96 6.83 7.45 -9.35
C ALA A 96 6.03 6.32 -10.05
N GLY A 97 4.72 6.21 -9.78
CA GLY A 97 3.79 5.21 -10.34
C GLY A 97 2.40 5.80 -10.63
N PRO A 98 1.49 5.08 -11.28
CA PRO A 98 0.06 5.43 -11.31
C PRO A 98 -0.56 5.47 -9.90
N VAL A 99 -1.74 6.07 -9.73
CA VAL A 99 -2.50 6.00 -8.47
C VAL A 99 -3.27 4.68 -8.40
N ALA A 100 -3.22 3.99 -7.25
CA ALA A 100 -4.13 2.90 -6.92
C ALA A 100 -5.33 3.45 -6.13
N THR A 101 -6.55 3.06 -6.49
CA THR A 101 -7.78 3.56 -5.86
C THR A 101 -8.60 2.42 -5.27
N PHE A 102 -9.06 2.59 -4.03
CA PHE A 102 -9.93 1.67 -3.32
C PHE A 102 -11.15 2.44 -2.81
N THR A 103 -12.33 1.82 -2.90
CA THR A 103 -13.54 2.33 -2.27
C THR A 103 -14.03 1.30 -1.27
N LEU A 104 -14.17 1.71 -0.02
CA LEU A 104 -14.63 0.86 1.07
C LEU A 104 -16.00 1.31 1.56
N ALA A 105 -16.91 0.37 1.74
CA ALA A 105 -18.14 0.60 2.49
C ALA A 105 -17.88 0.53 4.00
N ALA A 106 -18.74 1.15 4.81
CA ALA A 106 -18.62 1.09 6.28
C ALA A 106 -18.67 -0.33 6.86
N THR A 107 -19.34 -1.25 6.15
CA THR A 107 -19.46 -2.65 6.53
C THR A 107 -18.35 -3.54 5.95
N ASP A 108 -17.46 -3.02 5.10
CA ASP A 108 -16.40 -3.83 4.51
C ASP A 108 -15.39 -4.25 5.58
N THR A 109 -15.06 -5.54 5.60
CA THR A 109 -13.99 -6.10 6.44
C THR A 109 -12.64 -6.16 5.71
N ASP A 110 -12.65 -5.95 4.39
CA ASP A 110 -11.45 -6.00 3.53
C ASP A 110 -10.66 -4.69 3.62
N ARG A 111 -10.00 -4.49 4.77
CA ARG A 111 -9.34 -3.22 5.14
C ARG A 111 -7.81 -3.30 5.08
N GLU A 112 -7.26 -4.46 4.71
CA GLU A 112 -5.86 -4.59 4.29
C GLU A 112 -5.79 -4.26 2.80
N LEU A 113 -5.28 -3.07 2.46
CA LEU A 113 -5.07 -2.62 1.09
C LEU A 113 -3.66 -2.99 0.65
N TYR A 114 -3.55 -3.72 -0.45
CA TYR A 114 -2.28 -4.14 -1.01
C TYR A 114 -2.04 -3.47 -2.34
N VAL A 115 -0.87 -2.85 -2.51
CA VAL A 115 -0.42 -2.27 -3.77
C VAL A 115 0.97 -2.78 -4.13
N ARG A 116 1.14 -3.21 -5.38
CA ARG A 116 2.43 -3.61 -5.94
C ARG A 116 2.78 -2.72 -7.12
N TYR A 117 3.96 -2.13 -7.06
CA TYR A 117 4.57 -1.37 -8.13
C TYR A 117 5.82 -2.09 -8.63
N GLU A 118 5.91 -2.27 -9.95
CA GLU A 118 7.01 -2.99 -10.57
C GLU A 118 7.71 -2.12 -11.62
N LYS A 119 9.03 -2.02 -11.49
CA LYS A 119 9.88 -1.37 -12.48
C LYS A 119 10.13 -2.36 -13.62
N PRO A 120 9.82 -1.99 -14.87
CA PRO A 120 10.04 -2.85 -16.04
C PRO A 120 11.53 -3.11 -16.30
#